data_AF-A0A2V1DHQ5-F1
#
_entry.id   AF-A0A2V1DHQ5-F1
#
_cell.length_a   1.000
_cell.length_b   1.000
_cell.length_c   1.000
_cell.angle_alpha   90.00
_cell.angle_beta   90.00
_cell.angle_gamma   90.00
#
_symmetry.space_group_name_H-M   'P 1'
#
loop_
_entity.id
_entity.type
_entity.pdbx_description
1 polymer ?
#
loop_
_entity_poly.entity_id
_entity_poly.type
_entity_poly.pdbx_seq_one_letter_code
_entity_poly.pdbx_strand_id
1 'polypeptide(L)'
;MTVSQSASLPPPPPSPPKSKPHISTQPLTLTNWPSHINWVSTTLVILVPLYGLLAIRSTPLHPYTLLWSLLYYFLTGFGITGGYHRLWSHRCYTARLPLRIILAFVGAGAVQGSIRFWSSKHRAHHRWTDTPRDPYNALRGFFYSHLGWMVFKQDPKMIGRTDISDLDADPVVEWQHRHFGMTMLVAAWVFPMCVAGLGWGDWWGGLVYAGIVRACFVQQATFCVNSLAHYIGDQVFDDRRTPRDHFLTALVTLGEGYHNFHHEFPSDYRNAISWYQYDPTKWAIYVLSRTTNQVTNLKRFRHNEIEKGRLQQQQKTLDKRRTQLDWGVPLTELPVMSWDEFRAACSEEKGGRKLVVVAGVIHDVGAFVDEHPGGKVLIAKAVGRDATAVFNGGVYMHSNAAHNFLATMRVGVLRGGQEVEVWKQQVEAGVRGKRGGLVEDQERVIDTEVLGRV
;
A
#
# COMPACT_ATOMS: atom_id res chain seq x y z
N MET A 1 -86.45 11.17 5.03
CA MET A 1 -85.18 11.75 5.48
C MET A 1 -84.21 10.60 5.73
N THR A 2 -83.38 10.26 4.76
CA THR A 2 -82.39 9.18 4.86
C THR A 2 -81.02 9.79 5.17
N VAL A 3 -80.52 9.48 6.36
CA VAL A 3 -79.21 9.92 6.87
C VAL A 3 -78.13 9.00 6.30
N SER A 4 -77.16 9.58 5.58
CA SER A 4 -75.93 8.91 5.14
C SER A 4 -74.92 8.92 6.29
N GLN A 5 -74.48 7.74 6.74
CA GLN A 5 -73.36 7.59 7.68
C GLN A 5 -72.05 7.52 6.89
N SER A 6 -71.13 8.46 7.16
CA SER A 6 -69.75 8.38 6.68
C SER A 6 -68.93 7.43 7.56
N ALA A 7 -68.47 6.33 7.00
CA ALA A 7 -67.54 5.43 7.68
C ALA A 7 -66.13 6.05 7.68
N SER A 8 -65.58 6.34 8.87
CA SER A 8 -64.19 6.79 9.05
C SER A 8 -63.22 5.62 8.85
N LEU A 9 -62.17 5.84 8.06
CA LEU A 9 -61.09 4.86 7.86
C LEU A 9 -60.34 4.56 9.18
N PRO A 10 -59.89 3.30 9.39
CA PRO A 10 -59.15 2.93 10.59
C PRO A 10 -57.78 3.61 10.64
N PRO A 11 -57.25 3.87 11.85
CA PRO A 11 -55.94 4.50 12.02
C PRO A 11 -54.81 3.60 11.48
N PRO A 12 -53.71 4.20 10.98
CA PRO A 12 -52.58 3.43 10.49
C PRO A 12 -51.94 2.60 11.62
N PRO A 13 -51.36 1.44 11.30
CA PRO A 13 -50.72 0.59 12.29
C PRO A 13 -49.55 1.34 12.97
N PRO A 14 -49.29 1.07 14.27
CA PRO A 14 -48.20 1.70 14.99
C PRO A 14 -46.86 1.38 14.31
N SER A 15 -46.03 2.42 14.15
CA SER A 15 -44.67 2.28 13.63
C SER A 15 -43.86 1.28 14.49
N PRO A 16 -43.05 0.40 13.90
CA PRO A 16 -42.27 -0.57 14.66
C PRO A 16 -41.34 0.13 15.65
N PRO A 17 -41.10 -0.46 16.84
CA PRO A 17 -40.25 0.14 17.86
C PRO A 17 -38.84 0.38 17.30
N LYS A 18 -38.32 1.61 17.45
CA LYS A 18 -36.96 1.97 17.04
C LYS A 18 -35.98 1.04 17.75
N SER A 19 -35.20 0.25 17.00
CA SER A 19 -34.22 -0.67 17.58
C SER A 19 -33.23 0.11 18.44
N LYS A 20 -32.95 -0.38 19.67
CA LYS A 20 -31.96 0.24 20.56
C LYS A 20 -30.63 0.44 19.81
N PRO A 21 -29.96 1.61 19.92
CA PRO A 21 -28.69 1.86 19.27
C PRO A 21 -27.63 0.86 19.76
N HIS A 22 -26.78 0.39 18.85
CA HIS A 22 -25.73 -0.57 19.19
C HIS A 22 -24.78 0.01 20.23
N ILE A 23 -24.22 -0.83 21.13
CA ILE A 23 -23.37 -0.37 22.23
C ILE A 23 -22.16 0.45 21.73
N SER A 24 -21.63 0.11 20.56
CA SER A 24 -20.49 0.82 19.96
C SER A 24 -20.76 2.26 19.53
N THR A 25 -22.03 2.68 19.43
CA THR A 25 -22.40 4.07 19.10
C THR A 25 -22.72 4.89 20.34
N GLN A 26 -22.66 4.29 21.53
CA GLN A 26 -22.88 4.96 22.80
C GLN A 26 -21.53 5.42 23.38
N PRO A 27 -21.48 6.53 24.13
CA PRO A 27 -20.25 6.95 24.81
C PRO A 27 -19.83 5.92 25.86
N LEU A 28 -18.53 5.72 26.03
CA LEU A 28 -17.98 4.86 27.06
C LEU A 28 -18.12 5.54 28.43
N THR A 29 -18.70 4.84 29.39
CA THR A 29 -18.93 5.29 30.77
C THR A 29 -18.49 4.21 31.75
N LEU A 30 -18.28 4.57 33.03
CA LEU A 30 -17.91 3.63 34.08
C LEU A 30 -18.94 2.51 34.30
N THR A 31 -20.20 2.73 33.93
CA THR A 31 -21.27 1.74 34.10
C THR A 31 -21.47 0.85 32.88
N ASN A 32 -21.24 1.36 31.66
CA ASN A 32 -21.50 0.60 30.43
C ASN A 32 -20.24 -0.04 29.81
N TRP A 33 -19.02 0.31 30.24
CA TRP A 33 -17.78 -0.20 29.63
C TRP A 33 -17.73 -1.73 29.51
N PRO A 34 -18.22 -2.57 30.46
CA PRO A 34 -18.16 -4.02 30.30
C PRO A 34 -19.01 -4.50 29.12
N SER A 35 -20.06 -3.75 28.75
CA SER A 35 -20.92 -4.06 27.61
C SER A 35 -20.24 -3.79 26.27
N HIS A 36 -19.28 -2.86 26.22
CA HIS A 36 -18.46 -2.59 25.04
C HIS A 36 -17.43 -3.68 24.77
N ILE A 37 -17.06 -4.47 25.78
CA ILE A 37 -16.02 -5.50 25.65
C ILE A 37 -16.59 -6.80 25.05
N ASN A 38 -15.89 -7.34 24.07
CA ASN A 38 -16.07 -8.70 23.60
C ASN A 38 -15.28 -9.64 24.51
N TRP A 39 -15.92 -10.12 25.57
CA TRP A 39 -15.26 -10.95 26.60
C TRP A 39 -14.70 -12.26 26.06
N VAL A 40 -15.36 -12.91 25.11
CA VAL A 40 -14.84 -14.15 24.51
C VAL A 40 -13.51 -13.88 23.80
N SER A 41 -13.48 -12.87 22.94
CA SER A 41 -12.25 -12.50 22.23
C SER A 41 -11.18 -12.03 23.21
N THR A 42 -11.54 -11.17 24.17
CA THR A 42 -10.64 -10.64 25.20
C THR A 42 -9.99 -11.76 26.02
N THR A 43 -10.75 -12.78 26.40
CA THR A 43 -10.20 -13.94 27.10
C THR A 43 -9.16 -14.67 26.24
N LEU A 44 -9.47 -14.92 24.97
CA LEU A 44 -8.59 -15.68 24.07
C LEU A 44 -7.33 -14.93 23.62
N VAL A 45 -7.40 -13.61 23.48
CA VAL A 45 -6.27 -12.80 22.95
C VAL A 45 -5.52 -11.99 24.01
N ILE A 46 -6.06 -11.89 25.24
CA ILE A 46 -5.41 -11.18 26.35
C ILE A 46 -5.24 -12.09 27.56
N LEU A 47 -6.33 -12.60 28.13
CA LEU A 47 -6.26 -13.26 29.45
C LEU A 47 -5.51 -14.60 29.40
N VAL A 48 -5.77 -15.43 28.39
CA VAL A 48 -5.07 -16.70 28.20
C VAL A 48 -3.58 -16.49 27.87
N PRO A 49 -3.20 -15.61 26.92
CA PRO A 49 -1.80 -15.22 26.74
C PRO A 49 -1.12 -14.72 28.00
N LEU A 50 -1.77 -13.81 28.75
CA LEU A 50 -1.23 -13.27 29.99
C LEU A 50 -0.98 -14.38 31.03
N TYR A 51 -1.93 -15.31 31.18
CA TYR A 51 -1.76 -16.49 32.02
C TYR A 51 -0.55 -17.32 31.59
N GLY A 52 -0.40 -17.61 30.29
CA GLY A 52 0.75 -18.36 29.77
C GLY A 52 2.08 -17.66 30.05
N LEU A 53 2.16 -16.35 29.85
CA LEU A 53 3.36 -15.55 30.14
C LEU A 53 3.71 -15.55 31.63
N LEU A 54 2.71 -15.51 32.51
CA LEU A 54 2.92 -15.62 33.96
C LEU A 54 3.36 -17.04 34.35
N ALA A 55 2.79 -18.07 33.73
CA ALA A 55 3.11 -19.48 33.97
C ALA A 55 4.55 -19.85 33.57
N ILE A 56 5.22 -19.08 32.70
CA ILE A 56 6.65 -19.27 32.38
C ILE A 56 7.51 -19.27 33.65
N ARG A 57 7.19 -18.43 34.65
CA ARG A 57 7.98 -18.34 35.90
C ARG A 57 8.05 -19.66 36.68
N SER A 58 7.02 -20.50 36.58
CA SER A 58 6.91 -21.77 37.30
C SER A 58 7.01 -22.98 36.39
N THR A 59 7.30 -22.80 35.10
CA THR A 59 7.33 -23.89 34.11
C THR A 59 8.71 -23.98 33.49
N PRO A 60 9.57 -24.91 33.92
CA PRO A 60 10.89 -25.11 33.32
C PRO A 60 10.78 -25.38 31.82
N LEU A 61 11.66 -24.77 31.03
CA LEU A 61 11.67 -24.94 29.57
C LEU A 61 12.51 -26.16 29.17
N HIS A 62 11.85 -27.23 28.74
CA HIS A 62 12.53 -28.39 28.16
C HIS A 62 13.06 -28.06 26.74
N PRO A 63 14.29 -28.43 26.36
CA PRO A 63 14.86 -28.10 25.03
C PRO A 63 14.02 -28.62 23.85
N TYR A 64 13.48 -29.84 23.93
CA TYR A 64 12.60 -30.38 22.88
C TYR A 64 11.24 -29.66 22.83
N THR A 65 10.73 -29.16 23.96
CA THR A 65 9.53 -28.31 24.00
C THR A 65 9.80 -26.97 23.36
N LEU A 66 10.97 -26.38 23.56
CA LEU A 66 11.37 -25.15 22.85
C LEU A 66 11.40 -25.38 21.33
N LEU A 67 12.09 -26.43 20.87
CA LEU A 67 12.15 -26.75 19.45
C LEU A 67 10.77 -27.01 18.85
N TRP A 68 9.93 -27.75 19.56
CA TRP A 68 8.55 -28.02 19.16
C TRP A 68 7.71 -26.74 19.10
N SER A 69 7.85 -25.86 20.09
CA SER A 69 7.16 -24.57 20.12
C SER A 69 7.53 -23.71 18.91
N LEU A 70 8.81 -23.69 18.53
CA LEU A 70 9.30 -22.96 17.35
C LEU A 70 8.80 -23.59 16.04
N LEU A 71 8.87 -24.90 15.90
CA LEU A 71 8.34 -25.58 14.71
C LEU A 71 6.83 -25.34 14.57
N TYR A 72 6.09 -25.49 15.66
CA TYR A 72 4.64 -25.32 15.65
C TYR A 72 4.23 -23.85 15.49
N TYR A 73 5.05 -22.89 15.92
CA TYR A 73 4.91 -21.47 15.58
C TYR A 73 4.90 -21.25 14.06
N PHE A 74 5.88 -21.78 13.33
CA PHE A 74 5.92 -21.65 11.87
C PHE A 74 4.79 -22.42 11.17
N LEU A 75 4.40 -23.59 11.67
CA LEU A 75 3.28 -24.35 11.10
C LEU A 75 1.93 -23.64 11.25
N THR A 76 1.65 -23.12 12.46
CA THR A 76 0.40 -22.37 12.71
C THR A 76 0.41 -21.00 12.02
N GLY A 77 1.57 -20.34 11.95
CA GLY A 77 1.79 -19.16 11.11
C GLY A 77 1.50 -19.44 9.62
N PHE A 78 2.00 -20.54 9.08
CA PHE A 78 1.70 -20.98 7.70
C PHE A 78 0.22 -21.33 7.49
N GLY A 79 -0.47 -21.83 8.52
CA GLY A 79 -1.93 -21.99 8.51
C GLY A 79 -2.67 -20.68 8.25
N ILE A 80 -2.18 -19.57 8.83
CA ILE A 80 -2.72 -18.23 8.59
C ILE A 80 -2.29 -17.70 7.22
N THR A 81 -0.99 -17.57 6.97
CA THR A 81 -0.47 -16.93 5.75
C THR A 81 -0.71 -17.74 4.48
N GLY A 82 -0.43 -19.04 4.53
CA GLY A 82 -0.62 -19.95 3.40
C GLY A 82 -2.08 -20.37 3.24
N GLY A 83 -2.78 -20.62 4.35
CA GLY A 83 -4.18 -21.05 4.36
C GLY A 83 -5.17 -19.88 4.35
N TYR A 84 -5.46 -19.33 5.53
CA TYR A 84 -6.54 -18.36 5.73
C TYR A 84 -6.43 -17.17 4.77
N HIS A 85 -5.21 -16.67 4.60
CA HIS A 85 -4.90 -15.51 3.79
C HIS A 85 -4.85 -15.85 2.29
N ARG A 86 -3.79 -16.51 1.82
CA ARG A 86 -3.53 -16.70 0.38
C ARG A 86 -4.48 -17.72 -0.27
N LEU A 87 -4.85 -18.80 0.41
CA LEU A 87 -5.74 -19.83 -0.16
C LEU A 87 -7.21 -19.41 -0.11
N TRP A 88 -7.74 -19.13 1.09
CA TRP A 88 -9.18 -18.91 1.25
C TRP A 88 -9.61 -17.45 1.06
N SER A 89 -8.83 -16.46 1.50
CA SER A 89 -9.23 -15.06 1.34
C SER A 89 -9.02 -14.56 -0.09
N HIS A 90 -7.84 -14.84 -0.66
CA HIS A 90 -7.42 -14.28 -1.95
C HIS A 90 -7.38 -15.26 -3.11
N ARG A 91 -7.54 -16.56 -2.85
CA ARG A 91 -7.58 -17.62 -3.87
C ARG A 91 -6.35 -17.58 -4.79
N CYS A 92 -5.17 -17.32 -4.22
CA CYS A 92 -3.92 -17.18 -4.95
C CYS A 92 -3.40 -18.51 -5.52
N TYR A 93 -3.91 -19.64 -5.02
CA TYR A 93 -3.60 -20.97 -5.52
C TYR A 93 -4.76 -21.94 -5.22
N THR A 94 -4.68 -23.15 -5.75
CA THR A 94 -5.61 -24.25 -5.45
C THR A 94 -4.88 -25.32 -4.62
N ALA A 95 -5.52 -25.80 -3.55
CA ALA A 95 -5.00 -26.86 -2.70
C ALA A 95 -5.89 -28.12 -2.77
N ARG A 96 -5.27 -29.30 -2.76
CA ARG A 96 -6.00 -30.57 -2.62
C ARG A 96 -6.48 -30.76 -1.17
N LEU A 97 -7.42 -31.68 -0.99
CA LEU A 97 -8.08 -31.94 0.29
C LEU A 97 -7.11 -32.19 1.47
N PRO A 98 -6.04 -33.01 1.34
CA PRO A 98 -5.12 -33.24 2.47
C PRO A 98 -4.48 -31.97 2.98
N LEU A 99 -3.92 -31.15 2.08
CA LEU A 99 -3.33 -29.86 2.45
C LEU A 99 -4.37 -28.89 3.04
N ARG A 100 -5.59 -28.86 2.48
CA ARG A 100 -6.69 -28.03 3.02
C ARG A 100 -7.05 -28.40 4.45
N ILE A 101 -7.12 -29.70 4.78
CA ILE A 101 -7.40 -30.18 6.14
C ILE A 101 -6.26 -29.78 7.09
N ILE A 102 -4.99 -29.98 6.67
CA ILE A 102 -3.83 -29.61 7.47
C ILE A 102 -3.84 -28.10 7.77
N LEU A 103 -4.02 -27.26 6.74
CA LEU A 103 -4.08 -25.81 6.88
C LEU A 103 -5.25 -25.35 7.75
N ALA A 104 -6.41 -26.00 7.64
CA ALA A 104 -7.57 -25.70 8.47
C ALA A 104 -7.34 -26.03 9.95
N PHE A 105 -6.63 -27.13 10.23
CA PHE A 105 -6.28 -27.53 11.59
C PHE A 105 -5.22 -26.61 12.20
N VAL A 106 -4.07 -26.43 11.55
CA VAL A 106 -2.98 -25.59 12.10
C VAL A 106 -3.36 -24.11 12.11
N GLY A 107 -4.17 -23.64 11.17
CA GLY A 107 -4.73 -22.28 11.19
C GLY A 107 -5.68 -22.05 12.37
N ALA A 108 -6.50 -23.04 12.75
CA ALA A 108 -7.32 -22.95 13.97
C ALA A 108 -6.44 -22.85 15.23
N GLY A 109 -5.26 -23.48 15.21
CA GLY A 109 -4.25 -23.40 16.27
C GLY A 109 -3.72 -21.99 16.53
N ALA A 110 -3.89 -21.04 15.60
CA ALA A 110 -3.51 -19.64 15.78
C ALA A 110 -4.53 -18.82 16.59
N VAL A 111 -5.73 -19.35 16.86
CA VAL A 111 -6.75 -18.72 17.71
C VAL A 111 -7.17 -17.33 17.20
N GLN A 112 -7.55 -17.23 15.91
CA GLN A 112 -7.94 -15.98 15.25
C GLN A 112 -9.35 -16.02 14.63
N GLY A 113 -10.18 -16.96 15.08
CA GLY A 113 -11.49 -17.25 14.48
C GLY A 113 -11.43 -18.31 13.38
N SER A 114 -12.61 -18.73 12.91
CA SER A 114 -12.72 -19.71 11.81
C SER A 114 -12.20 -19.14 10.49
N ILE A 115 -11.89 -20.00 9.53
CA ILE A 115 -11.54 -19.59 8.16
C ILE A 115 -12.61 -18.65 7.62
N ARG A 116 -13.89 -19.04 7.76
CA ARG A 116 -15.02 -18.24 7.28
C ARG A 116 -15.04 -16.83 7.89
N PHE A 117 -14.88 -16.72 9.20
CA PHE A 117 -14.86 -15.44 9.90
C PHE A 117 -13.67 -14.58 9.48
N TRP A 118 -12.47 -15.17 9.53
CA TRP A 118 -11.22 -14.49 9.24
C TRP A 118 -11.18 -14.00 7.79
N SER A 119 -11.49 -14.88 6.83
CA SER A 119 -11.51 -14.54 5.40
C SER A 119 -12.58 -13.53 5.05
N SER A 120 -13.77 -13.60 5.66
CA SER A 120 -14.81 -12.58 5.47
C SER A 120 -14.34 -11.20 5.92
N LYS A 121 -13.72 -11.10 7.11
CA LYS A 121 -13.18 -9.85 7.64
C LYS A 121 -12.01 -9.34 6.81
N HIS A 122 -11.12 -10.23 6.38
CA HIS A 122 -9.97 -9.87 5.57
C HIS A 122 -10.35 -9.36 4.18
N ARG A 123 -11.32 -10.00 3.51
CA ARG A 123 -11.88 -9.50 2.25
C ARG A 123 -12.56 -8.14 2.43
N ALA A 124 -13.31 -7.95 3.53
CA ALA A 124 -13.91 -6.67 3.86
C ALA A 124 -12.85 -5.58 4.08
N HIS A 125 -11.74 -5.90 4.74
CA HIS A 125 -10.60 -5.01 4.89
C HIS A 125 -10.06 -4.56 3.54
N HIS A 126 -9.68 -5.46 2.62
CA HIS A 126 -9.18 -5.05 1.29
C HIS A 126 -10.15 -4.17 0.49
N ARG A 127 -11.45 -4.49 0.55
CA ARG A 127 -12.47 -3.74 -0.18
C ARG A 127 -12.67 -2.33 0.40
N TRP A 128 -12.59 -2.21 1.73
CA TRP A 128 -12.97 -1.01 2.46
C TRP A 128 -11.80 -0.36 3.22
N THR A 129 -10.56 -0.69 2.88
CA THR A 129 -9.34 -0.26 3.58
C THR A 129 -9.39 1.23 3.89
N ASP A 130 -9.03 1.59 5.12
CA ASP A 130 -9.01 2.98 5.63
C ASP A 130 -10.36 3.71 5.65
N THR A 131 -11.48 2.98 5.51
CA THR A 131 -12.82 3.57 5.68
C THR A 131 -13.45 3.13 7.00
N PRO A 132 -14.52 3.80 7.49
CA PRO A 132 -15.27 3.33 8.66
C PRO A 132 -15.84 1.91 8.54
N ARG A 133 -15.90 1.35 7.33
CA ARG A 133 -16.37 -0.01 7.07
C ARG A 133 -15.28 -1.08 7.19
N ASP A 134 -14.01 -0.68 7.27
CA ASP A 134 -12.89 -1.59 7.51
C ASP A 134 -12.95 -2.13 8.95
N PRO A 135 -12.99 -3.47 9.14
CA PRO A 135 -13.05 -4.07 10.48
C PRO A 135 -11.88 -3.70 11.38
N TYR A 136 -10.69 -3.45 10.86
CA TYR A 136 -9.53 -3.11 11.67
C TYR A 136 -8.84 -1.84 11.14
N ASN A 137 -9.66 -0.87 10.75
CA ASN A 137 -9.27 0.43 10.23
C ASN A 137 -8.08 1.05 10.99
N ALA A 138 -6.95 1.19 10.30
CA ALA A 138 -5.73 1.79 10.83
C ALA A 138 -5.92 3.27 11.22
N LEU A 139 -6.82 4.01 10.57
CA LEU A 139 -7.10 5.41 10.88
C LEU A 139 -7.75 5.61 12.27
N ARG A 140 -8.26 4.55 12.89
CA ARG A 140 -8.76 4.60 14.28
C ARG A 140 -7.64 4.54 15.33
N GLY A 141 -6.39 4.43 14.89
CA GLY A 141 -5.20 4.41 15.75
C GLY A 141 -4.56 3.04 15.84
N PHE A 142 -3.25 3.05 16.07
CA PHE A 142 -2.40 1.86 16.09
C PHE A 142 -2.93 0.75 17.02
N PHE A 143 -3.28 1.09 18.26
CA PHE A 143 -3.77 0.09 19.23
C PHE A 143 -5.13 -0.48 18.84
N TYR A 144 -5.97 0.31 18.16
CA TYR A 144 -7.25 -0.19 17.67
C TYR A 144 -7.05 -1.23 16.57
N SER A 145 -6.22 -0.95 15.56
CA SER A 145 -5.97 -1.89 14.46
C SER A 145 -5.12 -3.10 14.88
N HIS A 146 -4.24 -2.94 15.88
CA HIS A 146 -3.48 -4.04 16.47
C HIS A 146 -4.39 -5.02 17.22
N LEU A 147 -5.13 -4.54 18.23
CA LEU A 147 -5.90 -5.42 19.14
C LEU A 147 -7.30 -4.91 19.47
N GLY A 148 -7.52 -3.60 19.46
CA GLY A 148 -8.77 -3.00 19.91
C GLY A 148 -10.00 -3.46 19.12
N TRP A 149 -9.86 -3.76 17.82
CA TRP A 149 -10.95 -4.29 17.00
C TRP A 149 -11.47 -5.67 17.46
N MET A 150 -10.64 -6.44 18.17
CA MET A 150 -11.01 -7.73 18.79
C MET A 150 -11.60 -7.53 20.19
N VAL A 151 -11.09 -6.54 20.93
CA VAL A 151 -11.51 -6.25 22.32
C VAL A 151 -12.86 -5.55 22.36
N PHE A 152 -13.11 -4.59 21.48
CA PHE A 152 -14.34 -3.83 21.46
C PHE A 152 -15.38 -4.44 20.51
N LYS A 153 -16.63 -4.55 20.95
CA LYS A 153 -17.74 -4.98 20.11
C LYS A 153 -17.95 -4.00 18.97
N GLN A 154 -18.00 -4.53 17.76
CA GLN A 154 -18.26 -3.77 16.54
C GLN A 154 -19.74 -3.90 16.17
N ASP A 155 -20.35 -2.83 15.66
CA ASP A 155 -21.68 -2.92 15.07
C ASP A 155 -21.60 -3.70 13.74
N PRO A 156 -22.23 -4.88 13.62
CA PRO A 156 -22.21 -5.66 12.40
C PRO A 156 -22.81 -4.94 11.18
N LYS A 157 -23.65 -3.92 11.39
CA LYS A 157 -24.22 -3.10 10.31
C LYS A 157 -23.23 -2.10 9.73
N MET A 158 -22.22 -1.72 10.50
CA MET A 158 -21.19 -0.75 10.08
C MET A 158 -20.02 -1.44 9.37
N ILE A 159 -19.78 -2.72 9.64
CA ILE A 159 -18.70 -3.47 8.98
C ILE A 159 -19.07 -3.78 7.52
N GLY A 160 -18.13 -3.52 6.63
CA GLY A 160 -18.27 -3.80 5.21
C GLY A 160 -18.51 -5.27 4.90
N ARG A 161 -19.32 -5.55 3.89
CA ARG A 161 -19.60 -6.91 3.42
C ARG A 161 -18.89 -7.21 2.11
N THR A 162 -18.53 -8.47 1.93
CA THR A 162 -18.00 -9.04 0.70
C THR A 162 -18.71 -10.33 0.38
N ASP A 163 -18.63 -10.76 -0.87
CA ASP A 163 -19.07 -12.09 -1.25
C ASP A 163 -18.20 -13.15 -0.55
N ILE A 164 -18.88 -14.13 0.03
CA ILE A 164 -18.31 -15.29 0.74
C ILE A 164 -18.97 -16.59 0.31
N SER A 165 -19.75 -16.58 -0.77
CA SER A 165 -20.46 -17.76 -1.28
C SER A 165 -19.53 -18.94 -1.59
N ASP A 166 -18.31 -18.65 -2.03
CA ASP A 166 -17.26 -19.65 -2.25
C ASP A 166 -16.74 -20.28 -0.95
N LEU A 167 -16.70 -19.52 0.15
CA LEU A 167 -16.35 -20.04 1.48
C LEU A 167 -17.48 -20.91 2.04
N ASP A 168 -18.74 -20.49 1.82
CA ASP A 168 -19.93 -21.23 2.24
C ASP A 168 -20.09 -22.55 1.45
N ALA A 169 -19.61 -22.58 0.21
CA ALA A 169 -19.59 -23.78 -0.63
C ALA A 169 -18.40 -24.72 -0.36
N ASP A 170 -17.38 -24.28 0.39
CA ASP A 170 -16.21 -25.09 0.73
C ASP A 170 -16.52 -25.99 1.95
N PRO A 171 -16.56 -27.33 1.78
CA PRO A 171 -16.94 -28.23 2.87
C PRO A 171 -15.92 -28.27 4.03
N VAL A 172 -14.64 -27.98 3.76
CA VAL A 172 -13.60 -27.92 4.81
C VAL A 172 -13.80 -26.66 5.64
N VAL A 173 -14.09 -25.53 4.98
CA VAL A 173 -14.34 -24.24 5.64
C VAL A 173 -15.59 -24.33 6.50
N GLU A 174 -16.68 -24.87 5.97
CA GLU A 174 -17.94 -24.97 6.69
C GLU A 174 -17.86 -25.97 7.85
N TRP A 175 -17.20 -27.12 7.64
CA TRP A 175 -16.94 -28.06 8.74
C TRP A 175 -16.13 -27.41 9.85
N GLN A 176 -15.05 -26.71 9.49
CA GLN A 176 -14.19 -26.03 10.47
C GLN A 176 -14.93 -24.89 11.18
N HIS A 177 -15.79 -24.15 10.48
CA HIS A 177 -16.57 -23.08 11.09
C HIS A 177 -17.55 -23.61 12.14
N ARG A 178 -18.27 -24.70 11.83
CA ARG A 178 -19.23 -25.34 12.75
C ARG A 178 -18.55 -25.93 13.98
N HIS A 179 -17.37 -26.51 13.81
CA HIS A 179 -16.62 -27.18 14.89
C HIS A 179 -15.47 -26.33 15.46
N PHE A 180 -15.44 -25.03 15.14
CA PHE A 180 -14.26 -24.18 15.36
C PHE A 180 -13.78 -24.22 16.80
N GLY A 181 -14.68 -24.14 17.79
CA GLY A 181 -14.29 -24.15 19.21
C GLY A 181 -13.50 -25.41 19.59
N MET A 182 -13.94 -26.58 19.13
CA MET A 182 -13.25 -27.85 19.38
C MET A 182 -11.97 -27.95 18.56
N THR A 183 -12.01 -27.62 17.26
CA THR A 183 -10.81 -27.65 16.40
C THR A 183 -9.72 -26.71 16.94
N MET A 184 -10.09 -25.52 17.38
CA MET A 184 -9.20 -24.54 18.01
C MET A 184 -8.63 -25.08 19.31
N LEU A 185 -9.45 -25.60 20.23
CA LEU A 185 -8.97 -26.13 21.52
C LEU A 185 -7.97 -27.28 21.31
N VAL A 186 -8.28 -28.17 20.37
CA VAL A 186 -7.40 -29.29 20.04
C VAL A 186 -6.11 -28.80 19.38
N ALA A 187 -6.20 -28.03 18.30
CA ALA A 187 -5.01 -27.57 17.57
C ALA A 187 -4.14 -26.62 18.39
N ALA A 188 -4.75 -25.68 19.11
CA ALA A 188 -4.01 -24.66 19.84
C ALA A 188 -3.35 -25.21 21.09
N TRP A 189 -3.97 -26.14 21.83
CA TRP A 189 -3.52 -26.50 23.18
C TRP A 189 -3.35 -28.00 23.38
N VAL A 190 -4.36 -28.82 23.08
CA VAL A 190 -4.30 -30.27 23.38
C VAL A 190 -3.26 -30.97 22.53
N PHE A 191 -3.22 -30.71 21.23
CA PHE A 191 -2.28 -31.32 20.30
C PHE A 191 -0.82 -31.02 20.66
N PRO A 192 -0.38 -29.75 20.80
CA PRO A 192 1.00 -29.48 21.18
C PRO A 192 1.38 -29.98 22.57
N MET A 193 0.43 -29.98 23.52
CA MET A 193 0.60 -30.59 24.85
C MET A 193 0.82 -32.10 24.76
N CYS A 194 -0.01 -32.82 24.02
CA CYS A 194 0.11 -34.27 23.84
C CYS A 194 1.38 -34.66 23.09
N VAL A 195 1.80 -33.89 22.09
CA VAL A 195 3.08 -34.15 21.38
C VAL A 195 4.25 -34.08 22.35
N ALA A 196 4.32 -33.05 23.19
CA ALA A 196 5.40 -32.92 24.17
C ALA A 196 5.32 -33.96 25.30
N GLY A 197 4.11 -34.20 25.82
CA GLY A 197 3.85 -35.15 26.88
C GLY A 197 4.13 -36.60 26.49
N LEU A 198 3.67 -37.03 25.31
CA LEU A 198 3.91 -38.37 24.79
C LEU A 198 5.31 -38.53 24.21
N GLY A 199 5.91 -37.46 23.67
CA GLY A 199 7.22 -37.51 23.04
C GLY A 199 8.37 -37.54 24.04
N TRP A 200 8.37 -36.64 25.03
CA TRP A 200 9.46 -36.50 26.00
C TRP A 200 8.98 -36.18 27.42
N GLY A 201 7.72 -36.50 27.76
CA GLY A 201 7.19 -36.40 29.12
C GLY A 201 6.79 -35.01 29.60
N ASP A 202 6.96 -33.96 28.78
CA ASP A 202 6.73 -32.56 29.19
C ASP A 202 5.32 -32.07 28.84
N TRP A 203 4.31 -32.62 29.53
CA TRP A 203 2.90 -32.23 29.33
C TRP A 203 2.68 -30.75 29.62
N TRP A 204 3.09 -30.29 30.79
CA TRP A 204 2.82 -28.93 31.23
C TRP A 204 3.60 -27.89 30.42
N GLY A 205 4.88 -28.13 30.12
CA GLY A 205 5.65 -27.28 29.22
C GLY A 205 5.09 -27.28 27.80
N GLY A 206 4.60 -28.41 27.30
CA GLY A 206 3.89 -28.49 26.02
C GLY A 206 2.66 -27.59 25.96
N LEU A 207 1.85 -27.54 27.02
CA LEU A 207 0.69 -26.65 27.10
C LEU A 207 1.10 -25.17 27.21
N VAL A 208 2.04 -24.85 28.11
CA VAL A 208 2.44 -23.45 28.37
C VAL A 208 3.20 -22.88 27.18
N TYR A 209 4.28 -23.53 26.74
CA TYR A 209 5.15 -22.99 25.68
C TYR A 209 4.61 -23.26 24.27
N ALA A 210 4.38 -24.53 23.92
CA ALA A 210 3.97 -24.89 22.56
C ALA A 210 2.47 -24.64 22.30
N GLY A 211 1.67 -24.55 23.36
CA GLY A 211 0.26 -24.19 23.32
C GLY A 211 0.03 -22.68 23.42
N ILE A 212 0.03 -22.16 24.65
CA ILE A 212 -0.44 -20.81 24.99
C ILE A 212 0.51 -19.72 24.50
N VAL A 213 1.78 -19.78 24.91
CA VAL A 213 2.78 -18.75 24.58
C VAL A 213 3.00 -18.69 23.07
N ARG A 214 3.16 -19.84 22.40
CA ARG A 214 3.25 -19.90 20.93
C ARG A 214 2.02 -19.29 20.25
N ALA A 215 0.80 -19.60 20.70
CA ALA A 215 -0.41 -18.97 20.14
C ALA A 215 -0.41 -17.45 20.32
N CYS A 216 0.04 -16.94 21.48
CA CYS A 216 0.23 -15.51 21.71
C CYS A 216 1.19 -14.89 20.67
N PHE A 217 2.37 -15.48 20.46
CA PHE A 217 3.32 -14.95 19.48
C PHE A 217 2.74 -14.91 18.05
N VAL A 218 2.01 -15.95 17.62
CA VAL A 218 1.37 -15.96 16.29
C VAL A 218 0.28 -14.88 16.17
N GLN A 219 -0.52 -14.69 17.23
CA GLN A 219 -1.51 -13.61 17.28
C GLN A 219 -0.85 -12.24 17.14
N GLN A 220 0.16 -11.94 17.97
CA GLN A 220 0.86 -10.65 17.93
C GLN A 220 1.54 -10.43 16.58
N ALA A 221 2.16 -11.46 16.01
CA ALA A 221 2.73 -11.42 14.66
C ALA A 221 1.66 -11.08 13.61
N THR A 222 0.47 -11.68 13.67
CA THR A 222 -0.60 -11.36 12.70
C THR A 222 -1.18 -9.97 12.94
N PHE A 223 -1.34 -9.54 14.19
CA PHE A 223 -1.85 -8.22 14.54
C PHE A 223 -0.91 -7.07 14.12
N CYS A 224 0.40 -7.33 14.05
CA CYS A 224 1.36 -6.43 13.43
C CYS A 224 1.05 -6.15 11.95
N VAL A 225 0.42 -7.07 11.21
CA VAL A 225 0.03 -6.81 9.81
C VAL A 225 -1.02 -5.70 9.76
N ASN A 226 -2.04 -5.76 10.61
CA ASN A 226 -3.11 -4.75 10.67
C ASN A 226 -2.65 -3.40 11.21
N SER A 227 -1.49 -3.36 11.89
CA SER A 227 -0.99 -2.18 12.59
C SER A 227 0.35 -1.72 12.00
N LEU A 228 1.46 -2.37 12.35
CA LEU A 228 2.79 -2.02 11.88
C LEU A 228 2.87 -1.86 10.34
N ALA A 229 2.23 -2.75 9.59
CA ALA A 229 2.23 -2.70 8.11
C ALA A 229 1.36 -1.59 7.51
N HIS A 230 0.60 -0.86 8.33
CA HIS A 230 -0.14 0.35 7.95
C HIS A 230 0.51 1.64 8.46
N TYR A 231 1.62 1.56 9.19
CA TYR A 231 2.27 2.72 9.84
C TYR A 231 3.72 2.92 9.42
N ILE A 232 4.48 1.84 9.24
CA ILE A 232 5.93 1.90 8.97
C ILE A 232 6.25 1.24 7.64
N GLY A 233 7.11 1.88 6.85
CA GLY A 233 7.57 1.39 5.55
C GLY A 233 7.24 2.31 4.38
N ASP A 234 7.45 1.78 3.19
CA ASP A 234 7.33 2.51 1.93
C ASP A 234 6.03 2.18 1.20
N GLN A 235 5.50 3.14 0.45
CA GLN A 235 4.36 2.96 -0.46
C GLN A 235 4.91 2.88 -1.89
N VAL A 236 5.42 1.71 -2.26
CA VAL A 236 6.16 1.48 -3.51
C VAL A 236 5.25 1.43 -4.74
N PHE A 237 3.98 1.07 -4.57
CA PHE A 237 3.02 0.84 -5.65
C PHE A 237 1.83 1.80 -5.60
N ASP A 238 1.30 2.10 -4.42
CA ASP A 238 0.17 3.04 -4.25
C ASP A 238 0.22 3.71 -2.88
N ASP A 239 0.02 5.03 -2.80
CA ASP A 239 0.00 5.81 -1.57
C ASP A 239 -1.39 6.36 -1.19
N ARG A 240 -2.44 6.01 -1.93
CA ARG A 240 -3.83 6.43 -1.64
C ARG A 240 -4.37 5.87 -0.33
N ARG A 241 -3.76 4.80 0.17
CA ARG A 241 -4.13 4.07 1.40
C ARG A 241 -2.89 3.80 2.23
N THR A 242 -3.08 3.50 3.51
CA THR A 242 -2.03 3.33 4.51
C THR A 242 -1.12 2.08 4.44
N PRO A 243 -1.42 0.98 3.69
CA PRO A 243 -0.53 -0.18 3.59
C PRO A 243 0.89 0.18 3.12
N ARG A 244 1.90 -0.42 3.76
CA ARG A 244 3.33 -0.13 3.55
C ARG A 244 4.15 -1.41 3.45
N ASP A 245 5.21 -1.34 2.65
CA ASP A 245 6.22 -2.38 2.54
C ASP A 245 7.36 -2.12 3.53
N HIS A 246 7.64 -3.09 4.40
CA HIS A 246 8.71 -2.96 5.39
C HIS A 246 9.34 -4.30 5.75
N PHE A 247 10.66 -4.40 5.63
CA PHE A 247 11.40 -5.66 5.85
C PHE A 247 11.28 -6.19 7.29
N LEU A 248 11.43 -5.34 8.31
CA LEU A 248 11.29 -5.81 9.70
C LEU A 248 9.86 -6.24 10.01
N THR A 249 8.87 -5.56 9.42
CA THR A 249 7.48 -5.99 9.51
C THR A 249 7.32 -7.36 8.86
N ALA A 250 7.94 -7.61 7.71
CA ALA A 250 7.91 -8.92 7.06
C ALA A 250 8.57 -10.01 7.92
N LEU A 251 9.66 -9.71 8.62
CA LEU A 251 10.31 -10.66 9.53
C LEU A 251 9.39 -11.05 10.71
N VAL A 252 8.78 -10.06 11.36
CA VAL A 252 7.85 -10.27 12.50
C VAL A 252 6.58 -11.00 12.06
N THR A 253 6.12 -10.76 10.82
CA THR A 253 4.82 -11.25 10.31
C THR A 253 4.95 -12.46 9.39
N LEU A 254 6.10 -13.15 9.35
CA LEU A 254 6.32 -14.35 8.52
C LEU A 254 6.11 -14.11 7.00
N GLY A 255 6.51 -12.92 6.52
CA GLY A 255 6.47 -12.52 5.11
C GLY A 255 5.33 -11.58 4.74
N GLU A 256 4.44 -11.24 5.67
CA GLU A 256 3.23 -10.45 5.40
C GLU A 256 3.44 -8.92 5.43
N GLY A 257 4.68 -8.48 5.66
CA GLY A 257 5.03 -7.05 5.80
C GLY A 257 5.32 -6.30 4.50
N TYR A 258 5.27 -6.97 3.34
CA TYR A 258 5.23 -6.30 2.03
C TYR A 258 3.77 -5.99 1.69
N HIS A 259 3.16 -5.14 2.53
CA HIS A 259 1.73 -4.96 2.59
C HIS A 259 1.21 -3.98 1.54
N ASN A 260 2.03 -3.05 1.06
CA ASN A 260 1.68 -2.18 -0.05
C ASN A 260 1.52 -2.98 -1.35
N PHE A 261 2.48 -3.86 -1.64
CA PHE A 261 2.36 -4.80 -2.76
C PHE A 261 1.11 -5.67 -2.62
N HIS A 262 0.88 -6.21 -1.44
CA HIS A 262 -0.25 -7.10 -1.18
C HIS A 262 -1.61 -6.43 -1.39
N HIS A 263 -1.78 -5.18 -0.96
CA HIS A 263 -3.03 -4.44 -1.15
C HIS A 263 -3.27 -4.05 -2.61
N GLU A 264 -2.21 -3.77 -3.36
CA GLU A 264 -2.30 -3.46 -4.79
C GLU A 264 -2.57 -4.71 -5.65
N PHE A 265 -1.93 -5.83 -5.31
CA PHE A 265 -1.97 -7.08 -6.08
C PHE A 265 -2.44 -8.29 -5.24
N PRO A 266 -3.65 -8.26 -4.65
CA PRO A 266 -4.08 -9.21 -3.63
C PRO A 266 -4.16 -10.66 -4.09
N SER A 267 -4.36 -10.90 -5.40
CA SER A 267 -4.40 -12.25 -5.97
C SER A 267 -3.03 -12.86 -6.31
N ASP A 268 -1.91 -12.14 -6.14
CA ASP A 268 -0.59 -12.76 -6.25
C ASP A 268 -0.36 -13.69 -5.05
N TYR A 269 0.19 -14.87 -5.27
CA TYR A 269 0.53 -15.78 -4.16
C TYR A 269 1.75 -15.30 -3.35
N ARG A 270 2.44 -14.25 -3.79
CA ARG A 270 3.60 -13.65 -3.12
C ARG A 270 3.17 -12.34 -2.49
N ASN A 271 3.63 -12.07 -1.29
CA ASN A 271 3.67 -10.68 -0.81
C ASN A 271 5.01 -10.04 -1.18
N ALA A 272 6.08 -10.84 -1.16
CA ALA A 272 7.40 -10.38 -1.55
C ALA A 272 7.78 -10.89 -2.94
N ILE A 273 7.85 -10.00 -3.94
CA ILE A 273 8.04 -10.35 -5.35
C ILE A 273 9.46 -10.77 -5.69
N SER A 274 10.47 -10.21 -5.03
CA SER A 274 11.87 -10.53 -5.27
C SER A 274 12.24 -11.85 -4.60
N TRP A 275 13.17 -12.59 -5.19
CA TRP A 275 13.56 -13.91 -4.68
C TRP A 275 14.20 -13.85 -3.29
N TYR A 276 14.97 -12.78 -3.00
CA TYR A 276 15.70 -12.56 -1.74
C TYR A 276 14.84 -11.94 -0.63
N GLN A 277 13.69 -11.35 -0.97
CA GLN A 277 12.83 -10.75 0.03
C GLN A 277 12.16 -11.83 0.89
N TYR A 278 12.21 -11.62 2.21
CA TYR A 278 11.74 -12.58 3.20
C TYR A 278 10.24 -12.80 3.09
N ASP A 279 9.87 -13.97 2.59
CA ASP A 279 8.49 -14.46 2.51
C ASP A 279 8.55 -15.99 2.57
N PRO A 280 8.65 -16.57 3.79
CA PRO A 280 8.74 -18.02 3.96
C PRO A 280 7.49 -18.74 3.41
N THR A 281 6.33 -18.08 3.45
CA THR A 281 5.07 -18.58 2.91
C THR A 281 5.14 -18.77 1.39
N LYS A 282 5.69 -17.80 0.66
CA LYS A 282 5.93 -17.90 -0.79
C LYS A 282 6.81 -19.10 -1.12
N TRP A 283 7.91 -19.29 -0.38
CA TRP A 283 8.81 -20.40 -0.64
C TRP A 283 8.18 -21.74 -0.30
N ALA A 284 7.44 -21.84 0.81
CA ALA A 284 6.71 -23.05 1.18
C ALA A 284 5.66 -23.45 0.13
N ILE A 285 4.82 -22.51 -0.32
CA ILE A 285 3.83 -22.75 -1.39
C ILE A 285 4.53 -23.15 -2.70
N TYR A 286 5.61 -22.46 -3.06
CA TYR A 286 6.39 -22.79 -4.26
C TYR A 286 6.96 -24.21 -4.18
N VAL A 287 7.63 -24.58 -3.09
CA VAL A 287 8.17 -25.93 -2.91
C VAL A 287 7.06 -26.96 -3.00
N LEU A 288 5.95 -26.80 -2.26
CA LEU A 288 4.81 -27.72 -2.32
C LEU A 288 4.27 -27.89 -3.75
N SER A 289 4.23 -26.82 -4.55
CA SER A 289 3.77 -26.87 -5.94
C SER A 289 4.73 -27.58 -6.90
N ARG A 290 6.01 -27.66 -6.53
CA ARG A 290 7.07 -28.28 -7.36
C ARG A 290 7.35 -29.72 -6.96
N THR A 291 7.24 -30.04 -5.68
CA THR A 291 7.60 -31.36 -5.13
C THR A 291 6.40 -32.26 -4.89
N THR A 292 5.18 -31.71 -4.86
CA THR A 292 3.95 -32.47 -4.62
C THR A 292 2.86 -32.08 -5.62
N ASN A 293 1.77 -32.85 -5.68
CA ASN A 293 0.57 -32.48 -6.42
C ASN A 293 -0.45 -31.70 -5.57
N GLN A 294 -0.11 -31.31 -4.32
CA GLN A 294 -1.05 -30.72 -3.37
C GLN A 294 -1.40 -29.27 -3.69
N VAL A 295 -0.54 -28.55 -4.42
CA VAL A 295 -0.70 -27.14 -4.76
C VAL A 295 -0.65 -26.98 -6.28
N THR A 296 -1.68 -26.37 -6.86
CA THR A 296 -1.76 -26.06 -8.29
C THR A 296 -2.24 -24.62 -8.52
N ASN A 297 -2.20 -24.15 -9.76
CA ASN A 297 -2.74 -22.84 -10.17
C ASN A 297 -2.17 -21.64 -9.39
N LEU A 298 -0.85 -21.60 -9.18
CA LEU A 298 -0.19 -20.45 -8.53
C LEU A 298 -0.40 -19.19 -9.38
N LYS A 299 -1.13 -18.23 -8.85
CA LYS A 299 -1.39 -16.95 -9.49
C LYS A 299 -0.23 -15.98 -9.23
N ARG A 300 0.25 -15.36 -10.31
CA ARG A 300 1.21 -14.26 -10.28
C ARG A 300 0.68 -13.14 -11.16
N PHE A 301 0.80 -11.91 -10.70
CA PHE A 301 0.52 -10.77 -11.57
C PHE A 301 1.58 -10.66 -12.66
N ARG A 302 1.17 -10.14 -13.83
CA ARG A 302 2.09 -9.90 -14.95
C ARG A 302 3.12 -8.87 -14.51
N HIS A 303 4.39 -9.15 -14.79
CA HIS A 303 5.49 -8.27 -14.41
C HIS A 303 5.28 -6.83 -14.90
N ASN A 304 4.78 -6.66 -16.12
CA ASN A 304 4.46 -5.35 -16.69
C ASN A 304 3.49 -4.51 -15.84
N GLU A 305 2.47 -5.13 -15.22
CA GLU A 305 1.51 -4.38 -14.39
C GLU A 305 2.13 -3.98 -13.05
N ILE A 306 3.00 -4.82 -12.50
CA ILE A 306 3.77 -4.51 -11.29
C ILE A 306 4.74 -3.34 -11.55
N GLU A 307 5.45 -3.35 -12.68
CA GLU A 307 6.37 -2.27 -13.04
C GLU A 307 5.65 -0.97 -13.38
N LYS A 308 4.48 -1.02 -14.02
CA LYS A 308 3.64 0.16 -14.22
C LYS A 308 3.30 0.85 -12.88
N GLY A 309 2.81 0.09 -11.90
CA GLY A 309 2.47 0.65 -10.59
C GLY A 309 3.69 1.27 -9.90
N ARG A 310 4.85 0.59 -9.93
CA ARG A 310 6.09 1.13 -9.36
C ARG A 310 6.53 2.41 -10.07
N LEU A 311 6.52 2.43 -11.40
CA LEU A 311 6.96 3.59 -12.19
C LEU A 311 6.03 4.78 -11.99
N GLN A 312 4.71 4.56 -11.94
CA GLN A 312 3.72 5.61 -11.65
C GLN A 312 3.96 6.24 -10.27
N GLN A 313 4.23 5.42 -9.26
CA GLN A 313 4.50 5.91 -7.91
C GLN A 313 5.85 6.64 -7.78
N GLN A 314 6.86 6.19 -8.52
CA GLN A 314 8.14 6.90 -8.65
C GLN A 314 7.95 8.24 -9.35
N GLN A 315 7.22 8.29 -10.47
CA GLN A 315 6.92 9.51 -11.20
C GLN A 315 6.22 10.53 -10.28
N LYS A 316 5.19 10.10 -9.55
CA LYS A 316 4.51 10.95 -8.56
C LYS A 316 5.46 11.53 -7.51
N THR A 317 6.42 10.72 -7.05
CA THR A 317 7.43 11.17 -6.09
C THR A 317 8.39 12.19 -6.71
N LEU A 318 8.80 11.96 -7.96
CA LEU A 318 9.65 12.88 -8.71
C LEU A 318 8.92 14.20 -8.98
N ASP A 319 7.65 14.16 -9.38
CA ASP A 319 6.83 15.36 -9.61
C ASP A 319 6.70 16.20 -8.34
N LYS A 320 6.44 15.55 -7.20
CA LYS A 320 6.39 16.25 -5.91
C LYS A 320 7.72 16.94 -5.57
N ARG A 321 8.85 16.25 -5.75
CA ARG A 321 10.18 16.86 -5.55
C ARG A 321 10.43 18.00 -6.54
N ARG A 322 9.99 17.82 -7.79
CA ARG A 322 10.13 18.81 -8.84
C ARG A 322 9.42 20.12 -8.49
N THR A 323 8.23 20.07 -7.90
CA THR A 323 7.50 21.29 -7.47
C THR A 323 8.21 22.09 -6.36
N GLN A 324 9.20 21.51 -5.67
CA GLN A 324 9.96 22.17 -4.61
C GLN A 324 11.23 22.86 -5.12
N LEU A 325 11.57 22.67 -6.40
CA LEU A 325 12.76 23.22 -7.03
C LEU A 325 12.38 24.44 -7.87
N ASP A 326 13.27 25.43 -7.92
CA ASP A 326 13.14 26.56 -8.82
C ASP A 326 13.60 26.14 -10.22
N TRP A 327 12.67 26.16 -11.17
CA TRP A 327 12.91 25.88 -12.59
C TRP A 327 12.82 27.15 -13.45
N GLY A 328 12.74 28.32 -12.82
CA GLY A 328 12.45 29.59 -13.45
C GLY A 328 10.98 29.73 -13.87
N VAL A 329 10.67 30.87 -14.48
CA VAL A 329 9.33 31.19 -14.96
C VAL A 329 8.96 30.23 -16.13
N PRO A 330 7.75 29.62 -16.09
CA PRO A 330 7.28 28.77 -17.19
C PRO A 330 7.22 29.53 -18.52
N LEU A 331 7.57 28.87 -19.63
CA LEU A 331 7.60 29.51 -20.95
C LEU A 331 6.25 30.12 -21.36
N THR A 332 5.14 29.50 -20.91
CA THR A 332 3.77 29.97 -21.17
C THR A 332 3.41 31.27 -20.46
N GLU A 333 4.14 31.63 -19.40
CA GLU A 333 3.92 32.85 -18.62
C GLU A 333 4.86 34.00 -19.04
N LEU A 334 5.85 33.71 -19.89
CA LEU A 334 6.81 34.70 -20.34
C LEU A 334 6.20 35.62 -21.41
N PRO A 335 6.52 36.94 -21.37
CA PRO A 335 6.07 37.86 -22.40
C PRO A 335 6.73 37.54 -23.75
N VAL A 336 5.94 37.60 -24.81
CA VAL A 336 6.45 37.45 -26.19
C VAL A 336 7.01 38.79 -26.66
N MET A 337 8.29 38.81 -27.04
CA MET A 337 9.00 40.00 -27.53
C MET A 337 9.47 39.80 -28.97
N SER A 338 9.35 40.82 -29.80
CA SER A 338 9.97 40.85 -31.13
C SER A 338 11.49 41.05 -31.07
N TRP A 339 12.18 40.79 -32.19
CA TRP A 339 13.62 41.06 -32.33
C TRP A 339 13.98 42.52 -32.09
N ASP A 340 13.14 43.46 -32.52
CA ASP A 340 13.37 44.89 -32.34
C ASP A 340 13.20 45.30 -30.88
N GLU A 341 12.20 44.77 -30.18
CA GLU A 341 12.01 45.00 -28.74
C GLU A 341 13.16 44.41 -27.92
N PHE A 342 13.63 43.21 -28.26
CA PHE A 342 14.79 42.58 -27.63
C PHE A 342 16.07 43.42 -27.82
N ARG A 343 16.36 43.86 -29.05
CA ARG A 343 17.54 44.71 -29.33
C ARG A 343 17.43 46.07 -28.64
N ALA A 344 16.25 46.68 -28.67
CA ALA A 344 16.00 47.95 -27.99
C ALA A 344 16.20 47.84 -26.48
N ALA A 345 15.76 46.74 -25.85
CA ALA A 345 15.96 46.51 -24.41
C ALA A 345 17.44 46.37 -24.01
N CYS A 346 18.30 45.95 -24.94
CA CYS A 346 19.75 45.87 -24.72
C CYS A 346 20.49 47.20 -24.97
N SER A 347 19.82 48.22 -25.55
CA SER A 347 20.45 49.50 -25.85
C SER A 347 20.64 50.35 -24.58
N GLU A 348 21.71 51.14 -24.54
CA GLU A 348 22.01 52.07 -23.43
C GLU A 348 20.87 53.07 -23.20
N GLU A 349 20.19 53.52 -24.27
CA GLU A 349 19.05 54.45 -24.19
C GLU A 349 17.84 53.89 -23.42
N LYS A 350 17.71 52.56 -23.32
CA LYS A 350 16.63 51.88 -22.58
C LYS A 350 17.12 51.08 -21.37
N GLY A 351 18.28 51.47 -20.82
CA GLY A 351 18.77 50.93 -19.55
C GLY A 351 19.76 49.77 -19.67
N GLY A 352 20.23 49.43 -20.88
CA GLY A 352 21.40 48.57 -21.07
C GLY A 352 21.30 47.16 -20.47
N ARG A 353 20.11 46.53 -20.52
CA ARG A 353 19.93 45.18 -19.96
C ARG A 353 20.81 44.19 -20.69
N LYS A 354 21.47 43.29 -19.94
CA LYS A 354 22.32 42.26 -20.53
C LYS A 354 21.48 41.03 -20.86
N LEU A 355 20.80 41.05 -22.01
CA LEU A 355 19.94 39.96 -22.44
C LEU A 355 20.62 39.07 -23.48
N VAL A 356 20.37 37.76 -23.45
CA VAL A 356 20.86 36.79 -24.43
C VAL A 356 19.72 35.88 -24.86
N VAL A 357 19.63 35.59 -26.16
CA VAL A 357 18.69 34.59 -26.69
C VAL A 357 19.37 33.23 -26.74
N VAL A 358 18.73 32.22 -26.17
CA VAL A 358 19.11 30.81 -26.33
C VAL A 358 17.85 30.01 -26.61
N ALA A 359 17.84 29.28 -27.72
CA ALA A 359 16.74 28.44 -28.17
C ALA A 359 15.39 29.20 -28.21
N GLY A 360 15.39 30.44 -28.72
CA GLY A 360 14.19 31.28 -28.81
C GLY A 360 13.71 31.89 -27.49
N VAL A 361 14.37 31.62 -26.37
CA VAL A 361 14.05 32.18 -25.05
C VAL A 361 15.05 33.28 -24.69
N ILE A 362 14.53 34.40 -24.17
CA ILE A 362 15.31 35.56 -23.74
C ILE A 362 15.67 35.40 -22.27
N HIS A 363 16.96 35.50 -21.96
CA HIS A 363 17.50 35.37 -20.61
C HIS A 363 18.19 36.66 -20.19
N ASP A 364 17.92 37.13 -18.97
CA ASP A 364 18.63 38.24 -18.36
C ASP A 364 19.85 37.73 -17.60
N VAL A 365 21.02 37.88 -18.21
CA VAL A 365 22.29 37.42 -17.64
C VAL A 365 23.01 38.54 -16.88
N GLY A 366 22.34 39.68 -16.62
CA GLY A 366 22.90 40.88 -16.00
C GLY A 366 23.80 40.62 -14.80
N ALA A 367 23.25 39.89 -13.83
CA ALA A 367 23.93 39.51 -12.59
C ALA A 367 24.94 38.36 -12.77
N PHE A 368 24.78 37.54 -13.81
CA PHE A 368 25.61 36.35 -14.03
C PHE A 368 26.85 36.61 -14.90
N VAL A 369 26.88 37.70 -15.68
CA VAL A 369 27.99 38.00 -16.61
C VAL A 369 29.37 37.92 -15.96
N ASP A 370 29.50 38.41 -14.72
CA ASP A 370 30.78 38.44 -14.01
C ASP A 370 31.14 37.10 -13.34
N GLU A 371 30.16 36.23 -13.13
CA GLU A 371 30.31 34.91 -12.50
C GLU A 371 30.44 33.76 -13.51
N HIS A 372 30.25 34.05 -14.81
CA HIS A 372 30.27 33.04 -15.86
C HIS A 372 31.62 32.27 -15.87
N PRO A 373 31.64 30.93 -15.68
CA PRO A 373 32.87 30.15 -15.54
C PRO A 373 33.79 30.17 -16.78
N GLY A 374 33.22 30.35 -17.97
CA GLY A 374 34.00 30.52 -19.21
C GLY A 374 34.61 31.93 -19.37
N GLY A 375 34.41 32.81 -18.39
CA GLY A 375 34.89 34.18 -18.36
C GLY A 375 33.91 35.21 -18.92
N LYS A 376 33.95 36.41 -18.34
CA LYS A 376 33.10 37.57 -18.67
C LYS A 376 33.10 37.95 -20.15
N VAL A 377 34.26 37.84 -20.81
CA VAL A 377 34.42 38.30 -22.20
C VAL A 377 33.57 37.50 -23.18
N LEU A 378 33.40 36.20 -22.94
CA LEU A 378 32.62 35.33 -23.83
C LEU A 378 31.13 35.65 -23.76
N ILE A 379 30.57 35.79 -22.55
CA ILE A 379 29.16 36.11 -22.36
C ILE A 379 28.84 37.56 -22.74
N ALA A 380 29.75 38.51 -22.49
CA ALA A 380 29.57 39.90 -22.90
C ALA A 380 29.45 40.06 -24.42
N LYS A 381 30.15 39.22 -25.21
CA LYS A 381 30.01 39.20 -26.68
C LYS A 381 28.67 38.64 -27.16
N ALA A 382 27.98 37.87 -26.32
CA ALA A 382 26.69 37.28 -26.62
C ALA A 382 25.51 38.21 -26.29
N VAL A 383 25.72 39.27 -25.49
CA VAL A 383 24.68 40.23 -25.12
C VAL A 383 24.06 40.86 -26.37
N GLY A 384 22.73 40.87 -26.43
CA GLY A 384 21.95 41.38 -27.56
C GLY A 384 21.93 40.49 -28.79
N ARG A 385 22.37 39.21 -28.68
CA ARG A 385 22.46 38.26 -29.80
C ARG A 385 21.81 36.92 -29.48
N ASP A 386 21.63 36.12 -30.53
CA ASP A 386 21.36 34.68 -30.41
C ASP A 386 22.65 33.93 -30.10
N ALA A 387 22.71 33.28 -28.95
CA ALA A 387 23.83 32.46 -28.49
C ALA A 387 23.53 30.96 -28.56
N THR A 388 22.41 30.54 -29.18
CA THR A 388 21.96 29.13 -29.23
C THR A 388 23.06 28.20 -29.72
N ALA A 389 23.69 28.53 -30.85
CA ALA A 389 24.73 27.69 -31.43
C ALA A 389 25.95 27.55 -30.51
N VAL A 390 26.37 28.64 -29.87
CA VAL A 390 27.54 28.64 -28.98
C VAL A 390 27.24 27.90 -27.67
N PHE A 391 26.00 27.98 -27.18
CA PHE A 391 25.55 27.32 -25.96
C PHE A 391 25.35 25.80 -26.12
N ASN A 392 24.79 25.37 -27.26
CA ASN A 392 24.39 23.98 -27.53
C ASN A 392 25.43 23.17 -28.35
N GLY A 393 26.73 23.42 -28.18
CA GLY A 393 27.77 22.56 -28.76
C GLY A 393 28.35 22.97 -30.10
N GLY A 394 28.02 24.16 -30.63
CA GLY A 394 28.76 24.75 -31.75
C GLY A 394 30.19 25.17 -31.38
N VAL A 395 30.46 25.41 -30.10
CA VAL A 395 31.81 25.61 -29.55
C VAL A 395 31.98 24.84 -28.24
N TYR A 396 31.03 24.99 -27.31
CA TYR A 396 30.99 24.24 -26.05
C TYR A 396 29.57 23.71 -25.83
N MET A 397 29.47 22.43 -25.44
CA MET A 397 28.20 21.83 -25.05
C MET A 397 28.02 22.03 -23.55
N HIS A 398 27.14 22.96 -23.16
CA HIS A 398 26.90 23.28 -21.76
C HIS A 398 26.28 22.08 -21.02
N SER A 399 26.63 21.94 -19.73
CA SER A 399 26.13 20.85 -18.89
C SER A 399 24.68 21.04 -18.50
N ASN A 400 24.00 19.98 -18.07
CA ASN A 400 22.63 20.06 -17.53
C ASN A 400 22.50 21.11 -16.40
N ALA A 401 23.54 21.31 -15.58
CA ALA A 401 23.55 22.33 -14.54
C ALA A 401 23.51 23.74 -15.13
N ALA A 402 24.23 24.00 -16.22
CA ALA A 402 24.19 25.29 -16.91
C ALA A 402 22.84 25.52 -17.61
N HIS A 403 22.20 24.49 -18.16
CA HIS A 403 20.83 24.58 -18.69
C HIS A 403 19.81 24.89 -17.58
N ASN A 404 19.90 24.22 -16.42
CA ASN A 404 19.01 24.46 -15.28
C ASN A 404 19.19 25.88 -14.72
N PHE A 405 20.42 26.36 -14.62
CA PHE A 405 20.70 27.71 -14.15
C PHE A 405 20.27 28.77 -15.16
N LEU A 406 20.46 28.53 -16.46
CA LEU A 406 19.94 29.41 -17.51
C LEU A 406 18.42 29.56 -17.43
N ALA A 407 17.70 28.49 -17.08
CA ALA A 407 16.25 28.52 -16.92
C ALA A 407 15.77 29.52 -15.85
N THR A 408 16.53 29.75 -14.79
CA THR A 408 16.16 30.71 -13.72
C THR A 408 16.31 32.17 -14.16
N MET A 409 16.98 32.41 -15.30
CA MET A 409 17.23 33.75 -15.85
C MET A 409 16.24 34.16 -16.95
N ARG A 410 15.19 33.38 -17.20
CA ARG A 410 14.22 33.65 -18.28
C ARG A 410 13.40 34.92 -18.02
N VAL A 411 13.25 35.75 -19.05
CA VAL A 411 12.48 37.00 -18.98
C VAL A 411 11.54 37.24 -20.16
N GLY A 412 11.61 36.43 -21.22
CA GLY A 412 10.73 36.55 -22.38
C GLY A 412 10.91 35.42 -23.39
N VAL A 413 10.00 35.33 -24.36
CA VAL A 413 10.10 34.43 -25.52
C VAL A 413 10.15 35.27 -26.79
N LEU A 414 11.03 34.93 -27.72
CA LEU A 414 11.23 35.71 -28.94
C LEU A 414 10.20 35.34 -30.01
N ARG A 415 9.45 36.33 -30.52
CA ARG A 415 8.45 36.16 -31.58
C ARG A 415 9.13 35.65 -32.86
N GLY A 416 8.73 34.46 -33.31
CA GLY A 416 9.33 33.82 -34.49
C GLY A 416 10.76 33.33 -34.25
N GLY A 417 11.26 33.33 -33.00
CA GLY A 417 12.43 32.56 -32.60
C GLY A 417 12.05 31.09 -32.75
N GLN A 418 12.43 30.53 -33.90
CA GLN A 418 11.91 29.28 -34.45
C GLN A 418 11.72 28.16 -33.43
N GLU A 419 10.66 27.37 -33.64
CA GLU A 419 10.59 25.95 -33.25
C GLU A 419 11.98 25.34 -33.39
N VAL A 420 12.58 25.06 -32.26
CA VAL A 420 14.01 24.82 -32.19
C VAL A 420 14.28 23.46 -32.82
N GLU A 421 15.04 23.43 -33.92
CA GLU A 421 15.58 22.22 -34.59
C GLU A 421 16.23 21.22 -33.61
N VAL A 422 16.68 21.67 -32.43
CA VAL A 422 17.18 20.83 -31.33
C VAL A 422 16.11 19.87 -30.77
N TRP A 423 14.84 20.28 -30.77
CA TRP A 423 13.72 19.45 -30.31
C TRP A 423 13.30 18.46 -31.40
N LYS A 424 13.40 18.85 -32.68
CA LYS A 424 13.30 17.90 -33.81
C LYS A 424 14.41 16.85 -33.74
N GLN A 425 15.66 17.23 -33.45
CA GLN A 425 16.77 16.27 -33.36
C GLN A 425 16.65 15.34 -32.15
N GLN A 426 16.15 15.79 -31.00
CA GLN A 426 15.88 14.90 -29.86
C GLN A 426 14.69 13.96 -30.11
N VAL A 427 13.66 14.43 -30.83
CA VAL A 427 12.54 13.59 -31.29
C VAL A 427 13.01 12.61 -32.36
N GLU A 428 13.82 13.00 -33.34
CA GLU A 428 14.35 12.14 -34.40
C GLU A 428 15.41 11.13 -33.88
N ALA A 429 16.23 11.52 -32.91
CA ALA A 429 17.15 10.62 -32.21
C ALA A 429 16.41 9.62 -31.31
N GLY A 430 15.32 10.05 -30.65
CA GLY A 430 14.39 9.17 -29.93
C GLY A 430 13.62 8.23 -30.85
N VAL A 431 13.24 8.68 -32.05
CA VAL A 431 12.55 7.87 -33.07
C VAL A 431 13.48 6.83 -33.72
N ARG A 432 14.79 7.10 -33.84
CA ARG A 432 15.78 6.09 -34.25
C ARG A 432 16.19 5.14 -33.10
N GLY A 433 15.94 5.52 -31.85
CA GLY A 433 16.26 4.76 -30.65
C GLY A 433 15.03 4.25 -29.90
N LYS A 434 14.42 3.17 -30.41
CA LYS A 434 13.38 2.32 -29.78
C LYS A 434 11.92 2.81 -29.91
N ARG A 435 11.11 1.93 -30.55
CA ARG A 435 9.70 1.73 -30.21
C ARG A 435 9.58 1.42 -28.72
N GLY A 436 8.83 2.24 -27.96
CA GLY A 436 8.43 1.96 -26.58
C GLY A 436 8.38 3.24 -25.73
N GLY A 437 7.18 3.75 -25.48
CA GLY A 437 6.93 5.15 -25.16
C GLY A 437 6.86 5.60 -23.70
N LEU A 438 6.26 6.78 -23.58
CA LEU A 438 5.90 7.62 -22.43
C LEU A 438 6.98 8.57 -21.90
N VAL A 439 7.27 9.59 -22.73
CA VAL A 439 7.53 10.97 -22.30
C VAL A 439 6.59 11.86 -23.12
N GLU A 440 5.30 11.79 -22.81
CA GLU A 440 4.30 12.75 -23.27
C GLU A 440 3.62 13.26 -22.01
N ASP A 441 4.14 14.37 -21.49
CA ASP A 441 3.36 15.40 -20.80
C ASP A 441 4.35 16.44 -20.27
N GLN A 442 4.72 17.38 -21.15
CA GLN A 442 4.96 18.75 -20.69
C GLN A 442 5.03 19.85 -21.74
N GLU A 443 4.98 19.58 -23.04
CA GLU A 443 5.12 20.66 -24.03
C GLU A 443 4.19 20.54 -25.25
N ARG A 444 2.91 20.26 -25.01
CA ARG A 444 1.86 20.56 -26.00
C ARG A 444 0.70 21.28 -25.34
N VAL A 445 0.85 22.59 -25.17
CA VAL A 445 -0.28 23.52 -25.15
C VAL A 445 0.15 24.79 -25.87
N ILE A 446 0.12 24.75 -27.21
CA ILE A 446 -0.34 25.87 -28.04
C ILE A 446 -1.02 25.22 -29.24
N ASP A 447 -2.34 25.04 -29.14
CA ASP A 447 -3.17 24.61 -30.27
C ASP A 447 -3.11 25.66 -31.39
N THR A 448 -2.88 25.17 -32.59
CA THR A 448 -2.62 25.90 -33.84
C THR A 448 -3.90 26.43 -34.49
N GLU A 449 -4.84 27.02 -33.73
CA GLU A 449 -6.18 27.32 -34.25
C GLU A 449 -6.63 28.79 -34.21
N VAL A 450 -5.73 29.78 -34.11
CA VAL A 450 -6.13 31.22 -34.12
C VAL A 450 -5.42 32.12 -35.15
N LEU A 451 -4.56 31.61 -36.04
CA LEU A 451 -3.95 32.42 -37.11
C LEU A 451 -4.40 32.05 -38.53
N GLY A 452 -5.66 31.64 -38.65
CA GLY A 452 -6.34 31.43 -39.92
C GLY A 452 -7.61 32.27 -40.05
N ARG A 453 -7.51 33.60 -39.91
CA ARG A 453 -8.43 34.63 -40.45
C ARG A 453 -8.06 36.01 -39.89
N VAL A 454 -7.34 36.78 -40.70
CA VAL A 454 -7.54 38.19 -41.15
C VAL A 454 -6.19 38.70 -41.63
#